data_AF-A0A6B3EGP1-F1
#
_entry.id   AF-A0A6B3EGP1-F1
#
_cell.length_a   1.000
_cell.length_b   1.000
_cell.length_c   1.000
_cell.angle_alpha   90.00
_cell.angle_beta   90.00
_cell.angle_gamma   90.00
#
_symmetry.space_group_name_H-M   'P 1'
#
loop_
_entity.id
_entity.type
_entity.pdbx_description
1 polymer ?
#
loop_
_entity_poly.entity_id
_entity_poly.type
_entity_poly.pdbx_seq_one_letter_code
_entity_poly.pdbx_strand_id
1 'polypeptide(L)'
;TGGEPTMDPDFQNAYRYAWLSGMMLTVSTNGSLLFRPDLLQLFRECPPYRLVVSMYGASEESFDALTQRRGAWKAFRRGMGAARAAGLPLRINVVV
;
A
#
# COMPACT_ATOMS: atom_id res chain seq x y z
N THR A 1 0.54 -11.57 -0.90
CA THR A 1 1.04 -11.21 0.46
C THR A 1 2.47 -11.71 0.56
N GLY A 2 3.37 -10.94 1.17
CA GLY A 2 4.82 -11.16 1.17
C GLY A 2 5.51 -10.03 1.95
N GLY A 3 6.64 -9.52 1.47
CA GLY A 3 7.22 -8.24 1.90
C GLY A 3 6.36 -7.05 1.46
N GLU A 4 6.91 -6.12 0.68
CA GLU A 4 6.13 -5.06 0.03
C GLU A 4 5.77 -5.46 -1.41
N PRO A 5 4.54 -5.92 -1.70
CA PRO A 5 4.18 -6.42 -3.03
C PRO A 5 4.27 -5.35 -4.11
N THR A 6 4.16 -4.06 -3.76
CA THR A 6 4.28 -2.96 -4.73
C THR A 6 5.74 -2.66 -5.15
N MET A 7 6.73 -3.35 -4.58
CA MET A 7 8.13 -3.32 -5.02
C MET A 7 8.42 -4.31 -6.15
N ASP A 8 7.58 -5.32 -6.33
CA ASP A 8 7.75 -6.32 -7.38
C ASP A 8 7.49 -5.68 -8.75
N PRO A 9 8.44 -5.75 -9.71
CA PRO A 9 8.27 -5.15 -11.03
C PRO A 9 7.07 -5.74 -11.80
N ASP A 10 6.70 -6.99 -11.53
CA ASP A 10 5.59 -7.67 -12.20
C ASP A 10 4.24 -7.45 -11.51
N PHE A 11 4.22 -6.78 -10.35
CA PHE A 11 3.01 -6.55 -9.56
C PHE A 11 1.87 -5.95 -10.38
N GLN A 12 2.15 -4.92 -11.18
CA GLN A 12 1.10 -4.23 -11.93
C GLN A 12 0.48 -5.14 -13.00
N ASN A 13 1.31 -5.94 -13.66
CA ASN A 13 0.86 -6.87 -14.70
C ASN A 13 0.04 -8.01 -14.10
N ALA A 14 0.53 -8.61 -13.01
CA ALA A 14 -0.18 -9.65 -12.29
C ALA A 14 -1.52 -9.14 -11.72
N TYR A 15 -1.52 -7.94 -11.15
CA TYR A 15 -2.72 -7.30 -10.61
C TYR A 15 -3.76 -7.02 -11.70
N ARG A 16 -3.36 -6.44 -12.84
CA ARG A 16 -4.25 -6.21 -13.98
C ARG A 16 -4.84 -7.51 -14.50
N TYR A 17 -4.01 -8.54 -14.66
CA TYR A 17 -4.46 -9.84 -15.13
C TYR A 17 -5.51 -10.45 -14.18
N ALA A 18 -5.25 -10.43 -12.88
CA ALA A 18 -6.18 -10.95 -11.88
C ALA A 18 -7.50 -10.15 -11.85
N TRP A 19 -7.43 -8.83 -12.02
CA TRP A 19 -8.62 -7.96 -12.09
C TRP A 19 -9.46 -8.26 -13.33
N LEU A 20 -8.81 -8.36 -14.51
CA LEU A 20 -9.47 -8.72 -15.77
C LEU A 20 -10.08 -10.13 -15.74
N SER A 21 -9.54 -11.01 -14.90
CA SER A 21 -10.06 -12.36 -14.67
C SER A 21 -11.28 -12.39 -13.73
N GLY A 22 -11.78 -11.22 -13.30
CA GLY A 22 -12.95 -11.09 -12.43
C GLY A 22 -12.70 -11.43 -10.96
N MET A 23 -11.43 -11.48 -10.53
CA MET A 23 -11.09 -11.78 -9.14
C MET A 23 -11.37 -10.60 -8.22
N MET A 24 -11.84 -10.89 -7.01
CA MET A 24 -12.00 -9.89 -5.96
C MET A 24 -10.67 -9.64 -5.26
N LEU A 25 -9.98 -8.54 -5.61
CA LEU A 25 -8.60 -8.30 -5.17
C LEU A 25 -8.50 -7.57 -3.84
N THR A 26 -7.72 -8.14 -2.92
CA THR A 26 -7.26 -7.47 -1.69
C THR A 26 -5.75 -7.34 -1.73
N VAL A 27 -5.24 -6.13 -1.53
CA VAL A 27 -3.80 -5.83 -1.52
C VAL A 27 -3.38 -5.46 -0.11
N SER A 28 -2.45 -6.21 0.47
CA SER A 28 -1.80 -5.86 1.74
C SER A 28 -0.47 -5.15 1.47
N THR A 29 -0.29 -3.94 1.99
CA THR A 29 0.90 -3.11 1.75
C THR A 29 1.32 -2.39 3.04
N ASN A 30 2.60 -2.03 3.16
CA ASN A 30 3.07 -1.13 4.20
C ASN A 30 2.74 0.34 3.89
N GLY A 31 2.14 0.64 2.73
CA GLY A 31 1.65 1.97 2.38
C GLY A 31 2.72 2.98 1.95
N SER A 32 4.00 2.68 2.13
CA SER A 32 5.11 3.63 1.88
C SER A 32 5.28 4.02 0.41
N LEU A 33 4.78 3.20 -0.52
CA LEU A 33 4.88 3.41 -1.97
C LEU A 33 3.59 3.89 -2.62
N LEU A 34 2.50 4.03 -1.86
CA LEU A 34 1.19 4.46 -2.40
C LEU A 34 1.21 5.90 -2.96
N PHE A 35 2.27 6.66 -2.73
CA PHE A 35 2.45 7.98 -3.35
C PHE A 35 2.86 7.90 -4.83
N ARG A 36 3.30 6.74 -5.32
CA ARG A 36 3.80 6.63 -6.69
C ARG A 36 2.64 6.80 -7.70
N PRO A 37 2.79 7.64 -8.73
CA PRO A 37 1.71 7.90 -9.70
C PRO A 37 1.21 6.66 -10.44
N ASP A 38 2.12 5.72 -10.76
CA ASP A 38 1.79 4.48 -11.48
C ASP A 38 0.88 3.56 -10.66
N LEU A 39 1.13 3.43 -9.35
CA LEU A 39 0.26 2.67 -8.45
C LEU A 39 -1.09 3.34 -8.24
N LEU A 40 -1.10 4.67 -8.09
CA LEU A 40 -2.35 5.42 -7.97
C LEU A 40 -3.21 5.30 -9.22
N GLN A 41 -2.58 5.34 -10.41
CA GLN A 41 -3.25 5.13 -11.68
C GLN A 41 -3.79 3.70 -11.79
N LEU A 42 -2.97 2.70 -11.46
CA LEU A 42 -3.38 1.29 -11.46
C LEU A 42 -4.63 1.06 -10.60
N PHE A 43 -4.64 1.56 -9.36
CA PHE A 43 -5.79 1.38 -8.46
C PHE A 43 -7.01 2.24 -8.81
N ARG A 44 -6.85 3.25 -9.69
CA ARG A 44 -7.99 3.97 -10.28
C ARG A 44 -8.58 3.22 -11.46
N GLU A 45 -7.74 2.67 -12.34
CA GLU A 45 -8.16 1.90 -13.51
C GLU A 45 -8.74 0.54 -13.13
N CYS A 46 -8.11 -0.13 -12.16
CA CYS A 46 -8.45 -1.46 -11.68
C CYS A 46 -8.67 -1.39 -10.15
N PRO A 47 -9.81 -0.87 -9.68
CA PRO A 47 -10.01 -0.63 -8.25
C PRO A 47 -9.99 -1.93 -7.45
N PRO A 48 -9.17 -2.01 -6.38
CA PRO A 48 -9.18 -3.17 -5.50
C PRO A 48 -10.47 -3.18 -4.69
N TYR A 49 -10.91 -4.37 -4.31
CA TYR A 49 -11.98 -4.50 -3.31
C TYR A 49 -11.55 -3.91 -1.96
N ARG A 50 -10.28 -4.12 -1.60
CA ARG A 50 -9.72 -3.60 -0.35
C ARG A 50 -8.21 -3.40 -0.44
N LEU A 51 -7.74 -2.27 0.08
CA LEU A 51 -6.32 -2.05 0.39
C LEU A 51 -6.13 -2.14 1.89
N VAL A 52 -5.39 -3.15 2.36
CA VAL A 52 -5.05 -3.34 3.77
C VAL A 52 -3.65 -2.77 4.01
N VAL A 53 -3.58 -1.69 4.77
CA VAL A 53 -2.32 -1.03 5.11
C VAL A 53 -1.87 -1.46 6.49
N SER A 54 -0.71 -2.13 6.57
CA SER A 54 -0.11 -2.52 7.84
C SER A 54 0.66 -1.35 8.46
N MET A 55 0.28 -0.96 9.67
CA MET A 55 0.92 0.11 10.44
C MET A 55 1.65 -0.49 11.64
N TYR A 56 2.97 -0.26 11.71
CA TYR A 56 3.85 -0.74 12.77
C TYR A 56 4.05 0.39 13.80
N GLY A 57 3.11 0.54 14.72
CA GLY A 57 3.12 1.60 15.73
C GLY A 57 2.57 2.95 15.25
N ALA A 58 2.12 3.78 16.19
CA ALA A 58 1.44 5.06 15.93
C ALA A 58 2.38 6.29 15.98
N SER A 59 3.70 6.09 16.16
CA SER A 59 4.69 7.17 16.27
C SER A 59 5.93 6.88 15.40
N GLU A 60 6.61 7.95 14.95
CA GLU A 60 7.86 7.86 14.16
C GLU A 60 8.92 7.02 14.88
N GLU A 61 8.99 7.14 16.21
CA GLU A 61 9.94 6.43 17.05
C GLU A 61 9.66 4.92 17.11
N SER A 62 8.40 4.52 17.29
CA SER A 62 8.02 3.09 17.24
C SER A 62 8.13 2.52 15.84
N PHE A 63 7.80 3.31 14.81
CA PHE A 63 7.79 2.86 13.42
C PHE A 63 9.22 2.66 12.89
N ASP A 64 10.11 3.63 13.09
CA ASP A 64 11.50 3.53 12.62
C ASP A 64 12.29 2.49 13.44
N ALA A 65 11.97 2.30 14.74
CA ALA A 65 12.56 1.24 15.56
C ALA A 65 12.13 -0.17 15.10
N LEU A 66 10.85 -0.40 14.80
CA LEU A 66 10.34 -1.68 14.30
C LEU A 66 10.75 -1.97 12.85
N THR A 67 10.77 -0.95 12.00
CA THR A 67 11.13 -1.11 10.58
C THR A 67 12.63 -1.04 10.32
N GLN A 68 13.45 -0.72 11.35
CA GLN A 68 14.91 -0.56 11.27
C GLN A 68 15.36 0.35 10.12
N ARG A 69 14.50 1.28 9.68
CA ARG A 69 14.72 2.09 8.48
C ARG A 69 14.33 3.54 8.73
N ARG A 70 15.34 4.39 8.90
CA ARG A 70 15.17 5.84 9.11
C ARG A 70 14.37 6.48 7.97
N GLY A 71 13.27 7.13 8.30
CA GLY A 71 12.40 7.85 7.35
C GLY A 71 11.27 7.01 6.74
N ALA A 72 11.07 5.77 7.20
CA ALA A 72 9.93 4.95 6.81
C ALA A 72 8.59 5.62 7.18
N TRP A 73 8.54 6.29 8.33
CA TRP A 73 7.37 7.08 8.75
C TRP A 73 6.99 8.20 7.76
N LYS A 74 7.96 8.95 7.25
CA LYS A 74 7.71 10.04 6.28
C LYS A 74 7.17 9.50 4.96
N ALA A 75 7.73 8.41 4.46
CA ALA A 75 7.26 7.74 3.26
C ALA A 75 5.84 7.20 3.44
N PHE A 76 5.57 6.55 4.58
CA PHE A 76 4.24 6.08 4.98
C PHE A 76 3.21 7.20 4.97
N ARG A 77 3.49 8.31 5.68
CA ARG A 77 2.58 9.46 5.76
C ARG A 77 2.28 10.05 4.38
N ARG A 78 3.30 10.13 3.52
CA ARG A 78 3.14 10.59 2.13
C ARG A 78 2.26 9.65 1.33
N GLY A 79 2.50 8.34 1.43
CA GLY A 79 1.69 7.32 0.75
C GLY A 79 0.24 7.32 1.20
N MET A 80 -0.01 7.38 2.51
CA MET A 80 -1.36 7.47 3.08
C MET A 80 -2.09 8.75 2.65
N GLY A 81 -1.39 9.89 2.64
CA GLY A 81 -1.95 11.16 2.16
C GLY A 81 -2.38 11.08 0.69
N ALA A 82 -1.53 10.53 -0.17
CA ALA A 82 -1.83 10.35 -1.59
C ALA A 82 -2.98 9.37 -1.83
N ALA A 83 -2.97 8.23 -1.13
CA ALA A 83 -4.03 7.22 -1.21
C ALA A 83 -5.39 7.76 -0.76
N ARG A 84 -5.41 8.57 0.30
CA ARG A 84 -6.63 9.25 0.77
C ARG A 84 -7.12 10.28 -0.24
N ALA A 85 -6.22 11.10 -0.79
CA ALA A 85 -6.57 12.08 -1.83
C ALA A 85 -7.09 11.42 -3.11
N ALA A 86 -6.61 10.21 -3.42
CA ALA A 86 -7.08 9.41 -4.56
C ALA A 86 -8.38 8.63 -4.28
N GLY A 87 -8.93 8.67 -3.06
CA GLY A 87 -10.17 7.99 -2.70
C GLY A 87 -10.06 6.46 -2.63
N LEU A 88 -8.86 5.92 -2.36
CA LEU A 88 -8.66 4.47 -2.32
C LEU A 88 -9.40 3.81 -1.14
N PRO A 89 -9.91 2.58 -1.30
CA PRO A 89 -10.64 1.86 -0.25
C PRO A 89 -9.69 1.27 0.81
N LEU A 90 -9.13 2.15 1.64
CA LEU A 90 -8.13 1.83 2.65
C LEU A 90 -8.76 1.22 3.91
N ARG A 91 -8.11 0.18 4.43
CA ARG A 91 -8.31 -0.37 5.77
C ARG A 91 -6.97 -0.45 6.47
N ILE A 92 -6.89 0.06 7.70
CA ILE A 92 -5.66 0.05 8.48
C ILE A 92 -5.66 -1.20 9.35
N ASN A 93 -4.54 -1.92 9.36
CA ASN A 93 -4.27 -2.99 10.31
C ASN A 93 -3.10 -2.57 11.20
N VAL A 94 -3.33 -2.50 12.51
CA VAL A 94 -2.29 -2.13 13.47
C VAL A 94 -1.64 -3.41 13.98
N VAL A 95 -0.33 -3.52 13.80
CA VAL A 95 0.47 -4.60 14.39
C VAL A 95 1.09 -4.04 15.67
N VAL A 96 0.68 -4.60 16.81
CA VAL A 96 1.16 -4.25 18.17
C VAL A 96 2.10 -5.32 18.66
#